data_AF-S7HS81-F1
#
_entry.id   AF-S7HS81-F1
#
_cell.length_a   1.000
_cell.length_b   1.000
_cell.length_c   1.000
_cell.angle_alpha   90.00
_cell.angle_beta   90.00
_cell.angle_gamma   90.00
#
_symmetry.space_group_name_H-M   'P 1'
#
loop_
_entity.id
_entity.type
_entity.pdbx_description
1 polymer ?
#
loop_
_entity_poly.entity_id
_entity_poly.type
_entity_poly.pdbx_seq_one_letter_code
_entity_poly.pdbx_strand_id
1 'polypeptide(L)'
;MPDEDRKARIKTFVQENWKFCLSVCLCVVFFVIAMTVYIHKEEKRDTRPVIVKYDDSTDSDKISKEIHVSPTAAKEITHEIERIHDGNVAPSASYYIEAPTIEKAAEETATAIEKKDPDLPVAAVAKSDRTVVTPNPVKQKVDVYKINLKDNHKIKAGMMSADGKPYFGIGYQAGRVEGMLYTRTGRTVDAASLTYTIKQW
;
A
#
# COMPACT_ATOMS: atom_id res chain seq x y z
N MET A 1 10.92 41.05 -30.72
CA MET A 1 10.77 39.84 -31.55
C MET A 1 11.93 38.89 -31.22
N PRO A 2 11.77 37.94 -30.27
CA PRO A 2 12.87 37.05 -29.83
C PRO A 2 12.55 35.54 -29.95
N ASP A 3 11.47 35.17 -30.65
CA ASP A 3 10.95 33.79 -30.68
C ASP A 3 11.60 32.94 -31.80
N GLU A 4 11.96 33.54 -32.94
CA GLU A 4 12.63 32.82 -34.03
C GLU A 4 14.05 32.39 -33.69
N ASP A 5 14.85 33.28 -33.08
CA ASP A 5 16.22 32.96 -32.65
C ASP A 5 16.24 31.86 -31.58
N ARG A 6 15.23 31.83 -30.71
CA ARG A 6 15.09 30.79 -29.68
C ARG A 6 14.83 29.43 -30.32
N LYS A 7 13.92 29.36 -31.28
CA LYS A 7 13.58 28.13 -32.01
C LYS A 7 14.76 27.64 -32.84
N ALA A 8 15.48 28.53 -33.51
CA ALA A 8 16.67 28.20 -34.29
C ALA A 8 17.76 27.57 -33.40
N ARG A 9 18.06 28.18 -32.25
CA ARG A 9 19.06 27.65 -31.29
C ARG A 9 18.69 26.29 -30.72
N ILE A 10 17.41 26.07 -30.41
CA ILE A 10 16.91 24.76 -29.96
C ILE A 10 17.08 23.71 -31.07
N LYS A 11 16.76 24.08 -32.31
CA LYS A 11 16.85 23.16 -33.47
C LYS A 11 18.29 22.72 -33.73
N THR A 12 19.25 23.64 -33.66
CA THR A 12 20.68 23.33 -33.80
C THR A 12 21.18 22.45 -32.65
N PHE A 13 20.80 22.78 -31.41
CA PHE A 13 21.19 22.02 -30.22
C PHE A 13 20.66 20.57 -30.25
N VAL A 14 19.41 20.37 -30.69
CA VAL A 14 18.78 19.05 -30.84
C VAL A 14 19.43 18.23 -31.96
N GLN A 15 19.83 18.86 -33.08
CA GLN A 15 20.55 18.15 -34.15
C GLN A 15 21.96 17.72 -33.72
N GLU A 16 22.69 18.59 -33.01
CA GLU A 16 24.05 18.31 -32.55
C GLU A 16 24.06 17.24 -31.44
N ASN A 17 23.07 17.29 -30.54
CA ASN A 17 22.94 16.39 -29.40
C ASN A 17 21.81 15.37 -29.58
N TRP A 18 21.52 14.94 -30.81
CA TRP A 18 20.34 14.12 -31.11
C TRP A 18 20.33 12.80 -30.34
N LYS A 19 21.51 12.18 -30.12
CA LYS A 19 21.66 10.96 -29.30
C LYS A 19 21.30 11.19 -27.83
N PHE A 20 21.65 12.35 -27.29
CA PHE A 20 21.30 12.75 -25.92
C PHE A 20 19.80 13.01 -25.80
N CYS A 21 19.22 13.75 -26.76
CA CYS A 21 17.76 13.98 -26.80
C CYS A 21 16.98 12.67 -26.95
N LEU A 22 17.46 11.75 -27.79
CA LEU A 22 16.89 10.41 -27.95
C LEU A 22 16.93 9.62 -26.63
N SER A 23 18.07 9.66 -25.92
CA SER A 23 18.22 9.02 -24.60
C SER A 23 17.24 9.59 -23.57
N VAL A 24 17.08 10.91 -23.51
CA VAL A 24 16.14 11.56 -22.57
C VAL A 24 14.70 11.19 -22.91
N CYS A 25 14.32 11.22 -24.18
CA CYS A 25 13.00 10.76 -24.62
C CYS A 25 12.74 9.30 -24.20
N LEU A 26 13.73 8.42 -24.40
CA LEU A 26 13.63 7.02 -24.00
C LEU A 26 13.42 6.88 -22.48
N CYS A 27 14.18 7.60 -21.67
CA CYS A 27 14.02 7.61 -20.21
C CYS A 27 12.62 8.08 -19.77
N VAL A 28 12.07 9.12 -20.42
CA VAL A 28 10.72 9.60 -20.12
C VAL A 28 9.67 8.55 -20.48
N VAL A 29 9.80 7.89 -21.63
CA VAL A 29 8.89 6.80 -22.02
C VAL A 29 8.95 5.64 -21.02
N PHE A 30 10.14 5.21 -20.61
CA PHE A 30 10.29 4.17 -19.59
C PHE A 30 9.69 4.60 -18.24
N PHE A 31 9.86 5.86 -17.84
CA PHE A 31 9.27 6.40 -16.62
C PHE A 31 7.74 6.38 -16.66
N VAL A 32 7.14 6.79 -17.78
CA VAL A 32 5.68 6.76 -17.97
C VAL A 32 5.14 5.33 -17.94
N ILE A 33 5.82 4.39 -18.60
CA ILE A 33 5.45 2.96 -18.55
C ILE A 33 5.56 2.43 -17.13
N ALA A 34 6.66 2.70 -16.42
CA ALA A 34 6.87 2.26 -15.05
C ALA A 34 5.80 2.83 -14.11
N MET A 35 5.45 4.11 -14.26
CA MET A 35 4.39 4.75 -13.48
C MET A 35 3.01 4.18 -13.80
N THR A 36 2.72 3.90 -15.07
CA THR A 36 1.44 3.27 -15.48
C THR A 36 1.31 1.86 -14.91
N VAL A 37 2.40 1.07 -14.95
CA VAL A 37 2.46 -0.27 -14.35
C VAL A 37 2.32 -0.19 -12.83
N TYR A 38 2.97 0.79 -12.18
CA TYR A 38 2.88 0.99 -10.74
C TYR A 38 1.44 1.31 -10.30
N ILE A 39 0.77 2.25 -10.99
CA ILE A 39 -0.63 2.61 -10.71
C ILE A 39 -1.55 1.40 -10.93
N HIS A 40 -1.40 0.68 -12.05
CA HIS A 40 -2.19 -0.53 -12.31
C HIS A 40 -1.96 -1.63 -11.27
N LYS A 41 -0.73 -1.74 -10.73
CA LYS A 41 -0.41 -2.72 -9.69
C LYS A 41 -1.03 -2.33 -8.35
N GLU A 42 -1.12 -1.05 -8.01
CA GLU A 42 -1.86 -0.58 -6.85
C GLU A 42 -3.37 -0.84 -6.98
N GLU A 43 -3.94 -0.62 -8.15
CA GLU A 43 -5.35 -0.89 -8.42
C GLU A 43 -5.67 -2.40 -8.40
N LYS A 44 -4.68 -3.24 -8.72
CA LYS A 44 -4.76 -4.71 -8.66
C LYS A 44 -4.34 -5.32 -7.33
N ARG A 45 -4.02 -4.54 -6.28
CA ARG A 45 -3.96 -5.14 -4.93
C ARG A 45 -5.33 -5.77 -4.72
N ASP A 46 -5.38 -7.07 -4.47
CA ASP A 46 -6.62 -7.85 -4.41
C ASP A 46 -7.55 -7.27 -3.33
N THR A 47 -8.41 -6.32 -3.73
CA THR A 47 -9.35 -5.63 -2.85
C THR A 47 -10.65 -6.42 -2.72
N ARG A 48 -10.70 -7.60 -3.34
CA ARG A 48 -11.85 -8.48 -3.28
C ARG A 48 -12.11 -8.85 -1.82
N PRO A 49 -13.38 -8.81 -1.37
CA PRO A 49 -13.73 -9.29 -0.05
C PRO A 49 -13.42 -10.79 0.06
N VAL A 50 -12.63 -11.16 1.07
CA VAL A 50 -12.32 -12.55 1.38
C VAL A 50 -13.23 -12.99 2.52
N ILE A 51 -13.92 -14.11 2.34
CA ILE A 51 -14.80 -14.68 3.36
C ILE A 51 -13.96 -15.57 4.26
N VAL A 52 -13.85 -15.21 5.54
CA VAL A 52 -13.07 -15.96 6.54
C VAL A 52 -14.00 -16.44 7.63
N LYS A 53 -13.87 -17.71 8.04
CA LYS A 53 -14.67 -18.27 9.13
C LYS A 53 -14.38 -17.56 10.45
N TYR A 54 -15.37 -17.56 11.34
CA TYR A 54 -15.24 -16.90 12.65
C TYR A 54 -14.01 -17.34 13.44
N ASP A 55 -13.84 -18.65 13.63
CA ASP A 55 -12.72 -19.20 14.41
C ASP A 55 -11.36 -18.97 13.75
N ASP A 56 -11.35 -18.81 12.42
CA ASP A 56 -10.14 -18.56 11.65
C ASP A 56 -9.76 -17.07 11.66
N SER A 57 -10.71 -16.18 12.00
CA SER A 57 -10.47 -14.73 12.03
C SER A 57 -9.56 -14.28 13.18
N THR A 58 -9.45 -15.09 14.22
CA THR A 58 -8.54 -14.90 15.37
C THR A 58 -7.24 -15.71 15.24
N ASP A 59 -7.00 -16.37 14.11
CA ASP A 59 -5.78 -17.13 13.84
C ASP A 59 -4.88 -16.36 12.87
N SER A 60 -3.72 -15.88 13.36
CA SER A 60 -2.82 -15.07 12.56
C SER A 60 -2.23 -15.83 11.36
N ASP A 61 -2.00 -17.13 11.46
CA ASP A 61 -1.41 -17.91 10.38
C ASP A 61 -2.42 -18.16 9.26
N LYS A 62 -3.69 -18.38 9.62
CA LYS A 62 -4.78 -18.50 8.65
C LYS A 62 -5.08 -17.16 7.98
N ILE A 63 -5.21 -16.08 8.76
CA ILE A 63 -5.38 -14.72 8.21
C ILE A 63 -4.25 -14.36 7.25
N SER A 64 -2.99 -14.63 7.62
CA SER A 64 -1.85 -14.35 6.74
C SER A 64 -1.99 -14.99 5.37
N LYS A 65 -2.48 -16.24 5.32
CA LYS A 65 -2.67 -17.01 4.08
C LYS A 65 -3.90 -16.58 3.30
N GLU A 66 -5.04 -16.45 3.97
CA GLU A 66 -6.35 -16.11 3.38
C GLU A 66 -6.34 -14.74 2.69
N ILE A 67 -5.78 -13.71 3.34
CA ILE A 67 -5.72 -12.35 2.77
C ILE A 67 -4.35 -11.97 2.20
N HIS A 68 -3.43 -12.93 2.08
CA HIS A 68 -2.08 -12.74 1.53
C HIS A 68 -1.33 -11.54 2.12
N VAL A 69 -1.20 -11.52 3.45
CA VAL A 69 -0.49 -10.46 4.20
C VAL A 69 0.72 -11.02 4.93
N SER A 70 1.70 -10.16 5.23
CA SER A 70 2.87 -10.58 6.01
C SER A 70 2.48 -11.11 7.40
N PRO A 71 3.23 -12.07 7.98
CA PRO A 71 2.92 -12.63 9.30
C PRO A 71 2.83 -11.57 10.41
N THR A 72 3.68 -10.55 10.35
CA THR A 72 3.65 -9.43 11.31
C THR A 72 2.35 -8.63 11.20
N ALA A 73 1.93 -8.30 9.97
CA ALA A 73 0.66 -7.61 9.75
C ALA A 73 -0.53 -8.48 10.16
N ALA A 74 -0.50 -9.78 9.88
CA ALA A 74 -1.55 -10.70 10.29
C ALA A 74 -1.74 -10.71 11.81
N LYS A 75 -0.64 -10.72 12.58
CA LYS A 75 -0.71 -10.65 14.04
C LYS A 75 -1.36 -9.36 14.57
N GLU A 76 -1.04 -8.22 13.95
CA GLU A 76 -1.66 -6.94 14.31
C GLU A 76 -3.16 -6.91 13.96
N ILE A 77 -3.53 -7.46 12.80
CA ILE A 77 -4.92 -7.58 12.36
C ILE A 77 -5.72 -8.46 13.32
N THR A 78 -5.23 -9.67 13.60
CA THR A 78 -5.86 -10.63 14.50
C THR A 78 -6.08 -10.03 15.89
N HIS A 79 -5.06 -9.36 16.45
CA HIS A 79 -5.18 -8.71 17.75
C HIS A 79 -6.26 -7.63 17.78
N GLU A 80 -6.43 -6.86 16.70
CA GLU A 80 -7.50 -5.87 16.64
C GLU A 80 -8.88 -6.52 16.43
N ILE A 81 -8.97 -7.60 15.65
CA ILE A 81 -10.21 -8.40 15.50
C ILE A 81 -10.64 -8.97 16.85
N GLU A 82 -9.72 -9.53 17.64
CA GLU A 82 -10.01 -10.03 19.00
C GLU A 82 -10.57 -8.93 19.89
N ARG A 83 -9.98 -7.73 19.87
CA ARG A 83 -10.49 -6.58 20.64
C ARG A 83 -11.90 -6.16 20.21
N ILE A 84 -12.21 -6.25 18.92
CA ILE A 84 -13.56 -6.00 18.39
C ILE A 84 -14.52 -7.10 18.86
N HIS A 85 -14.10 -8.37 18.86
CA HIS A 85 -14.91 -9.51 19.32
C HIS A 85 -15.29 -9.39 20.80
N ASP A 86 -14.33 -8.94 21.62
CA ASP A 86 -14.48 -8.64 23.05
C ASP A 86 -15.43 -7.45 23.31
N GLY A 87 -15.85 -6.72 22.27
CA GLY A 87 -16.77 -5.60 22.38
C GLY A 87 -16.10 -4.29 22.83
N ASN A 88 -14.77 -4.23 22.87
CA ASN A 88 -14.03 -3.02 23.22
C ASN A 88 -14.10 -1.94 22.12
N VAL A 89 -14.49 -2.33 20.90
CA VAL A 89 -14.58 -1.45 19.74
C VAL A 89 -15.95 -1.63 19.08
N ALA A 90 -16.70 -0.53 18.97
CA ALA A 90 -18.01 -0.51 18.31
C ALA A 90 -17.86 -0.47 16.78
N PRO A 91 -18.81 -1.06 16.01
CA PRO A 91 -18.78 -0.99 14.56
C PRO A 91 -19.02 0.44 14.07
N SER A 92 -18.40 0.80 12.95
CA SER A 92 -18.57 2.13 12.32
C SER A 92 -19.98 2.33 11.73
N ALA A 93 -20.59 1.26 11.23
CA ALA A 93 -21.96 1.23 10.74
C ALA A 93 -22.55 -0.17 10.92
N SER A 94 -23.87 -0.26 10.93
CA SER A 94 -24.59 -1.53 10.93
C SER A 94 -25.81 -1.41 10.01
N TYR A 95 -26.12 -2.49 9.31
CA TYR A 95 -27.26 -2.59 8.41
C TYR A 95 -27.78 -4.03 8.47
N TYR A 96 -29.00 -4.23 8.00
CA TYR A 96 -29.67 -5.52 8.03
C TYR A 96 -29.83 -6.05 6.61
N ILE A 97 -29.65 -7.35 6.46
CA ILE A 97 -29.91 -8.10 5.23
C ILE A 97 -30.75 -9.32 5.56
N GLU A 98 -31.64 -9.68 4.64
CA GLU A 98 -32.46 -10.88 4.76
C GLU A 98 -31.80 -12.00 3.95
N ALA A 99 -31.32 -13.02 4.64
CA ALA A 99 -30.70 -14.19 4.02
C ALA A 99 -31.10 -15.47 4.78
N PRO A 100 -31.16 -16.62 4.10
CA PRO A 100 -31.61 -17.87 4.71
C PRO A 100 -30.62 -18.47 5.72
N THR A 101 -29.32 -18.18 5.57
CA THR A 101 -28.28 -18.59 6.53
C THR A 101 -27.24 -17.48 6.69
N ILE A 102 -26.44 -17.53 7.76
CA ILE A 102 -25.42 -16.51 8.03
C ILE A 102 -24.27 -16.57 7.01
N GLU A 103 -23.98 -17.75 6.47
CA GLU A 103 -22.99 -17.94 5.41
C GLU A 103 -23.49 -17.30 4.10
N LYS A 104 -24.77 -17.48 3.78
CA LYS A 104 -25.39 -16.80 2.63
C LYS A 104 -25.40 -15.29 2.80
N ALA A 105 -25.70 -14.81 4.00
CA ALA A 105 -25.60 -13.40 4.35
C ALA A 105 -24.18 -12.85 4.10
N ALA A 106 -23.15 -13.61 4.46
CA ALA A 106 -21.76 -13.23 4.21
C ALA A 106 -21.39 -13.25 2.72
N GLU A 107 -21.82 -14.26 1.96
CA GLU A 107 -21.62 -14.33 0.51
C GLU A 107 -22.28 -13.16 -0.24
N GLU A 108 -23.53 -12.84 0.11
CA GLU A 108 -24.28 -11.72 -0.45
C GLU A 108 -23.61 -10.38 -0.10
N THR A 109 -23.22 -10.21 1.16
CA THR A 109 -22.46 -9.02 1.62
C THR A 109 -21.15 -8.87 0.86
N ALA A 110 -20.36 -9.94 0.71
CA ALA A 110 -19.11 -9.92 -0.04
C ALA A 110 -19.33 -9.52 -1.50
N THR A 111 -20.36 -10.09 -2.13
CA THR A 111 -20.73 -9.76 -3.52
C THR A 111 -21.19 -8.31 -3.67
N ALA A 112 -21.99 -7.81 -2.73
CA ALA A 112 -22.47 -6.43 -2.73
C ALA A 112 -21.31 -5.43 -2.54
N ILE A 113 -20.34 -5.75 -1.68
CA ILE A 113 -19.13 -4.92 -1.51
C ILE A 113 -18.29 -4.90 -2.78
N GLU A 114 -18.10 -6.06 -3.44
CA GLU A 114 -17.35 -6.13 -4.70
C GLU A 114 -18.02 -5.29 -5.81
N LYS A 115 -19.35 -5.29 -5.87
CA LYS A 115 -20.14 -4.49 -6.81
C LYS A 115 -20.29 -3.02 -6.42
N LYS A 116 -19.85 -2.63 -5.22
CA LYS A 116 -20.06 -1.29 -4.63
C LYS A 116 -21.53 -0.89 -4.62
N ASP A 117 -22.36 -1.78 -4.10
CA ASP A 117 -23.80 -1.58 -4.01
C ASP A 117 -24.14 -0.29 -3.21
N PRO A 118 -25.00 0.62 -3.74
CA PRO A 118 -25.38 1.84 -3.04
C PRO A 118 -26.18 1.60 -1.75
N ASP A 119 -26.79 0.42 -1.58
CA ASP A 119 -27.58 0.09 -0.39
C ASP A 119 -26.68 -0.26 0.82
N LEU A 120 -25.39 -0.48 0.58
CA LEU A 120 -24.42 -0.72 1.64
C LEU A 120 -24.02 0.60 2.34
N PRO A 121 -23.72 0.55 3.65
CA PRO A 121 -23.12 1.68 4.34
C PRO A 121 -21.83 2.12 3.65
N VAL A 122 -21.63 3.44 3.54
CA VAL A 122 -20.44 4.04 2.91
C VAL A 122 -19.13 3.47 3.49
N ALA A 123 -19.12 3.17 4.79
CA ALA A 123 -17.98 2.55 5.46
C ALA A 123 -17.62 1.14 4.94
N ALA A 124 -18.60 0.35 4.49
CA ALA A 124 -18.39 -1.00 3.96
C ALA A 124 -17.81 -0.99 2.54
N VAL A 125 -18.25 -0.03 1.71
CA VAL A 125 -17.79 0.15 0.32
C VAL A 125 -16.55 1.04 0.19
N ALA A 126 -16.10 1.65 1.29
CA ALA A 126 -14.89 2.46 1.32
C ALA A 126 -13.68 1.66 0.81
N LYS A 127 -12.74 2.36 0.15
CA LYS A 127 -11.50 1.74 -0.35
C LYS A 127 -10.65 1.25 0.83
N SER A 128 -10.16 0.01 0.76
CA SER A 128 -9.18 -0.55 1.69
C SER A 128 -8.22 -1.48 0.98
N ASP A 129 -7.06 -1.80 1.60
CA ASP A 129 -6.11 -2.75 1.04
C ASP A 129 -6.65 -4.17 1.04
N ARG A 130 -7.34 -4.57 2.12
CA ARG A 130 -8.03 -5.86 2.25
C ARG A 130 -9.40 -5.65 2.86
N THR A 131 -10.33 -6.51 2.47
CA THR A 131 -11.66 -6.59 3.09
C THR A 131 -11.87 -8.03 3.53
N VAL A 132 -12.15 -8.24 4.81
CA VAL A 132 -12.51 -9.56 5.35
C VAL A 132 -13.97 -9.54 5.73
N VAL A 133 -14.71 -10.56 5.31
CA VAL A 133 -16.11 -10.77 5.67
C VAL A 133 -16.18 -12.04 6.51
N THR A 134 -16.66 -11.92 7.74
CA THR A 134 -16.69 -13.03 8.69
C THR A 134 -18.11 -13.26 9.18
N PRO A 135 -18.74 -14.40 8.83
CA PRO A 135 -20.01 -14.79 9.43
C PRO A 135 -19.78 -15.16 10.90
N ASN A 136 -20.53 -14.54 11.81
CA ASN A 136 -20.53 -14.84 13.24
C ASN A 136 -21.82 -15.60 13.60
N PRO A 137 -21.77 -16.95 13.68
CA PRO A 137 -22.95 -17.76 13.94
C PRO A 137 -23.48 -17.60 15.37
N VAL A 138 -22.63 -17.20 16.33
CA VAL A 138 -23.00 -17.03 17.74
C VAL A 138 -23.89 -15.80 17.91
N LYS A 139 -23.53 -14.69 17.27
CA LYS A 139 -24.26 -13.41 17.37
C LYS A 139 -25.22 -13.18 16.20
N GLN A 140 -25.33 -14.13 15.26
CA GLN A 140 -26.15 -14.03 14.04
C GLN A 140 -25.91 -12.73 13.26
N LYS A 141 -24.62 -12.38 13.08
CA LYS A 141 -24.20 -11.17 12.37
C LYS A 141 -23.04 -11.45 11.41
N VAL A 142 -22.91 -10.61 10.38
CA VAL A 142 -21.77 -10.65 9.46
C VAL A 142 -20.87 -9.47 9.81
N ASP A 143 -19.65 -9.76 10.23
CA ASP A 143 -18.65 -8.74 10.53
C ASP A 143 -17.83 -8.44 9.26
N VAL A 144 -17.72 -7.15 8.91
CA VAL A 144 -16.92 -6.69 7.76
C VAL A 144 -15.75 -5.85 8.25
N TYR A 145 -14.54 -6.34 8.04
CA TYR A 145 -13.31 -5.66 8.44
C TYR A 145 -12.66 -4.99 7.23
N LYS A 146 -12.55 -3.66 7.28
CA LYS A 146 -11.80 -2.86 6.29
C LYS A 146 -10.38 -2.68 6.80
N ILE A 147 -9.45 -3.41 6.19
CA ILE A 147 -8.06 -3.47 6.63
C ILE A 147 -7.22 -2.60 5.70
N ASN A 148 -6.59 -1.58 6.28
CA ASN A 148 -5.58 -0.78 5.60
C ASN A 148 -4.21 -1.23 6.08
N LEU A 149 -3.42 -1.77 5.17
CA LEU A 149 -2.07 -2.23 5.46
C LEU A 149 -1.17 -1.00 5.47
N LYS A 150 -0.46 -0.79 6.57
CA LYS A 150 0.52 0.29 6.62
C LYS A 150 1.58 0.05 5.55
N ASP A 151 1.89 1.07 4.74
CA ASP A 151 3.04 1.05 3.84
C ASP A 151 4.32 0.99 4.67
N ASN A 152 4.73 -0.24 4.95
CA ASN A 152 5.94 -0.55 5.69
C ASN A 152 7.17 -0.38 4.80
N HIS A 153 7.02 -0.11 3.51
CA HIS A 153 8.12 0.06 2.57
C HIS A 153 8.25 1.52 2.13
N LYS A 154 9.37 2.16 2.47
CA LYS A 154 9.62 3.57 2.12
C LYS A 154 11.02 3.72 1.54
N ILE A 155 11.12 4.41 0.40
CA ILE A 155 12.40 4.90 -0.10
C ILE A 155 12.66 6.24 0.58
N LYS A 156 13.83 6.38 1.19
CA LYS A 156 14.28 7.61 1.82
C LYS A 156 15.46 8.17 1.04
N ALA A 157 15.48 9.48 0.89
CA ALA A 157 16.65 10.20 0.42
C ALA A 157 16.90 11.35 1.40
N GLY A 158 18.17 11.63 1.69
CA GLY A 158 18.54 12.65 2.65
C GLY A 158 19.96 13.14 2.45
N MET A 159 20.32 14.18 3.20
CA MET A 159 21.69 14.67 3.27
C MET A 159 22.13 14.61 4.74
N MET A 160 23.30 14.06 4.99
CA MET A 160 23.96 14.15 6.30
C MET A 160 25.23 14.99 6.15
N SER A 161 25.50 15.84 7.13
CA SER A 161 26.79 16.54 7.22
C SER A 161 27.60 15.93 8.34
N ALA A 162 28.75 15.35 8.02
CA ALA A 162 29.68 14.78 8.99
C ALA A 162 31.06 15.41 8.75
N ASP A 163 31.74 15.84 9.82
CA ASP A 163 33.07 16.46 9.73
C ASP A 163 33.12 17.68 8.76
N GLY A 164 32.06 18.49 8.76
CA GLY A 164 31.92 19.66 7.87
C GLY A 164 31.69 19.34 6.39
N LYS A 165 31.45 18.06 6.05
CA LYS A 165 31.35 17.57 4.67
C LYS A 165 29.94 17.03 4.41
N PRO A 166 29.27 17.43 3.32
CA PRO A 166 27.96 16.92 2.97
C PRO A 166 28.06 15.54 2.32
N TYR A 167 27.15 14.65 2.70
CA TYR A 167 26.96 13.32 2.14
C TYR A 167 25.50 13.15 1.75
N PHE A 168 25.25 12.62 0.57
CA PHE A 168 23.92 12.32 0.08
C PHE A 168 23.60 10.86 0.34
N GLY A 169 22.48 10.62 0.99
CA GLY A 169 22.00 9.30 1.38
C GLY A 169 20.80 8.87 0.56
N ILE A 170 20.81 7.61 0.13
CA ILE A 170 19.61 6.91 -0.31
C ILE A 170 19.43 5.70 0.59
N GLY A 171 18.19 5.38 0.92
CA GLY A 171 17.89 4.32 1.85
C GLY A 171 16.53 3.71 1.64
N TYR A 172 16.34 2.57 2.27
CA TYR A 172 15.12 1.81 2.23
C TYR A 172 14.71 1.40 3.63
N GLN A 173 13.48 1.72 3.99
CA GLN A 173 12.85 1.27 5.22
C GLN A 173 11.85 0.18 4.90
N ALA A 174 11.97 -0.96 5.57
CA ALA A 174 11.03 -2.08 5.55
C ALA A 174 10.58 -2.39 6.99
N GLY A 175 9.38 -1.95 7.34
CA GLY A 175 8.80 -2.03 8.67
C GLY A 175 9.67 -1.30 9.69
N ARG A 176 10.23 -2.06 10.63
CA ARG A 176 11.08 -1.54 11.71
C ARG A 176 12.55 -1.40 11.30
N VAL A 177 12.96 -2.01 10.19
CA VAL A 177 14.36 -1.99 9.74
C VAL A 177 14.52 -0.91 8.68
N GLU A 178 15.54 -0.08 8.82
CA GLU A 178 15.92 0.92 7.83
C GLU A 178 17.41 0.81 7.52
N GLY A 179 17.74 0.71 6.23
CA GLY A 179 19.11 0.81 5.75
C GLY A 179 19.29 2.07 4.93
N MET A 180 20.37 2.83 5.18
CA MET A 180 20.77 3.95 4.32
C MET A 180 22.22 3.78 3.88
N LEU A 181 22.50 4.16 2.64
CA LEU A 181 23.83 4.26 2.05
C LEU A 181 24.09 5.72 1.70
N TYR A 182 25.27 6.21 2.07
CA TYR A 182 25.68 7.59 1.86
C TYR A 182 26.88 7.66 0.93
N THR A 183 26.83 8.63 0.02
CA THR A 183 27.89 8.94 -0.95
C THR A 183 28.12 10.43 -1.02
N ARG A 184 29.38 10.79 -1.22
CA ARG A 184 29.82 12.18 -1.34
C ARG A 184 29.92 12.65 -2.78
N THR A 185 30.37 11.75 -3.65
CA THR A 185 30.65 12.06 -5.08
C THR A 185 29.73 11.29 -6.02
N GLY A 186 28.91 10.37 -5.51
CA GLY A 186 28.05 9.48 -6.32
C GLY A 186 28.79 8.32 -6.99
N ARG A 187 30.10 8.16 -6.75
CA ARG A 187 30.95 7.11 -7.36
C ARG A 187 31.30 5.97 -6.41
N THR A 188 31.34 6.24 -5.11
CA THR A 188 31.69 5.29 -4.05
C THR A 188 30.70 5.41 -2.90
N VAL A 189 30.42 4.28 -2.22
CA VAL A 189 29.69 4.29 -0.95
C VAL A 189 30.67 4.66 0.15
N ASP A 190 30.44 5.80 0.80
CA ASP A 190 31.36 6.36 1.78
C ASP A 190 30.91 6.06 3.22
N ALA A 191 29.62 5.81 3.44
CA ALA A 191 29.08 5.36 4.73
C ALA A 191 27.78 4.56 4.55
N ALA A 192 27.44 3.75 5.55
CA ALA A 192 26.18 3.02 5.62
C ALA A 192 25.62 3.08 7.05
N SER A 193 24.30 3.08 7.19
CA SER A 193 23.62 2.97 8.48
C SER A 193 22.53 1.93 8.43
N LEU A 194 22.41 1.15 9.49
CA LEU A 194 21.29 0.25 9.72
C LEU A 194 20.60 0.65 11.03
N THR A 195 19.33 0.98 10.96
CA THR A 195 18.53 1.47 12.08
C THR A 195 17.38 0.50 12.34
N TYR A 196 17.12 0.19 13.62
CA TYR A 196 15.98 -0.61 14.03
C TYR A 196 15.06 0.20 14.95
N THR A 197 13.79 0.33 14.55
CA THR A 197 12.77 1.06 15.31
C THR A 197 12.14 0.15 16.35
N ILE A 198 12.40 0.42 17.63
CA ILE A 198 11.88 -0.38 18.75
C ILE A 198 10.39 -0.11 18.98
N LYS A 199 9.96 1.16 18.89
CA LYS A 199 8.58 1.58 19.11
C LYS A 199 8.17 2.57 18.01
N GLN A 200 7.01 2.31 17.41
CA GLN A 200 6.37 3.16 16.41
C GLN A 200 5.06 3.66 17.02
N TRP A 201 4.85 4.97 17.04
CA TRP A 201 3.58 5.60 17.40
C TRP A 201 2.93 6.22 16.16
#